data_AF-A0A8B9JX43-F1
#
_entry.id   AF-A0A8B9JX43-F1
#
_cell.length_a   1.000
_cell.length_b   1.000
_cell.length_c   1.000
_cell.angle_alpha   90.00
_cell.angle_beta   90.00
_cell.angle_gamma   90.00
#
_symmetry.space_group_name_H-M   'P 1'
#
loop_
_entity.id
_entity.type
_entity.pdbx_description
1 polymer ?
#
loop_
_entity_poly.entity_id
_entity_poly.type
_entity_poly.pdbx_seq_one_letter_code
_entity_poly.pdbx_strand_id
1 'polypeptide(L)'
;MCVQDEISNMIEEGNLEVKLENLDKLEELAKGTPEPTWRPSGVPEQDVCSVLVSYHQGQEEYVRRELRKLQKENAVLADQVLAGRQTIAQSEQRIAAAVEEWKASVADLESFVLSLCPSENFDSL
;
A
#
# COMPACT_ATOMS: atom_id res chain seq x y z
N MET A 1 41.69 -53.28 -26.28
CA MET A 1 41.26 -52.27 -25.31
C MET A 1 41.20 -52.95 -23.96
N CYS A 2 41.94 -52.46 -22.97
CA CYS A 2 41.87 -53.04 -21.63
C CYS A 2 40.60 -52.56 -20.95
N VAL A 3 39.99 -53.40 -20.10
CA VAL A 3 38.85 -53.01 -19.25
C VAL A 3 39.18 -51.78 -18.40
N GLN A 4 40.45 -51.61 -17.99
CA GLN A 4 40.90 -50.44 -17.23
C GLN A 4 40.83 -49.14 -18.04
N ASP A 5 41.17 -49.17 -19.33
CA ASP A 5 41.13 -47.97 -20.18
C ASP A 5 39.67 -47.50 -20.37
N GLU A 6 38.74 -48.46 -20.51
CA GLU A 6 37.31 -48.16 -20.66
C GLU A 6 36.71 -47.58 -19.36
N ILE A 7 37.13 -48.10 -18.20
CA ILE A 7 36.74 -47.56 -16.90
C ILE A 7 37.29 -46.14 -16.72
N SER A 8 38.58 -45.91 -17.02
CA SER A 8 39.18 -44.58 -16.92
C SER A 8 38.50 -43.57 -17.84
N ASN A 9 38.19 -43.96 -19.08
CA ASN A 9 37.44 -43.10 -20.01
C ASN A 9 36.04 -42.77 -19.47
N MET A 10 35.32 -43.74 -18.90
CA MET A 10 34.00 -43.51 -18.32
C MET A 10 34.04 -42.56 -17.10
N ILE A 11 35.09 -42.68 -16.27
CA ILE A 11 35.31 -41.79 -15.12
C ILE A 11 35.53 -40.36 -15.58
N GLU A 12 36.36 -40.18 -16.60
CA GLU A 12 36.69 -38.86 -17.15
C GLU A 12 35.50 -38.24 -17.90
N GLU A 13 34.84 -39.00 -18.80
CA GLU A 13 33.66 -38.54 -19.55
C GLU A 13 32.50 -38.15 -18.62
N GLY A 14 32.26 -38.95 -17.58
CA GLY A 14 31.23 -38.68 -16.59
C GLY A 14 31.60 -37.62 -15.56
N ASN A 15 32.87 -37.15 -15.55
CA ASN A 15 33.44 -36.33 -14.50
C ASN A 15 33.10 -36.87 -13.09
N LEU A 16 33.27 -38.18 -12.92
CA LEU A 16 32.71 -38.91 -11.77
C LEU A 16 33.41 -38.53 -10.47
N GLU A 17 34.70 -38.25 -10.50
CA GLU A 17 35.48 -37.85 -9.32
C GLU A 17 34.88 -36.60 -8.66
N VAL A 18 34.58 -35.55 -9.44
CA VAL A 18 33.98 -34.31 -8.93
C VAL A 18 32.53 -34.54 -8.46
N LYS A 19 31.75 -35.34 -9.17
CA LYS A 19 30.36 -35.64 -8.77
C LYS A 19 30.29 -36.41 -7.47
N LEU A 20 31.16 -37.40 -7.29
CA LEU A 20 31.23 -38.21 -6.07
C LEU A 20 31.74 -37.38 -4.89
N GLU A 21 32.77 -36.55 -5.07
CA GLU A 21 33.24 -35.63 -4.03
C GLU A 21 32.12 -34.64 -3.59
N ASN A 22 31.30 -34.17 -4.53
CA ASN A 22 30.16 -33.32 -4.20
C ASN A 22 29.05 -34.08 -3.46
N LEU A 23 28.81 -35.35 -3.81
CA LEU A 23 27.86 -36.19 -3.09
C LEU A 23 28.31 -36.43 -1.65
N ASP A 24 29.59 -36.71 -1.42
CA ASP A 24 30.16 -36.86 -0.08
C ASP A 24 29.93 -35.59 0.75
N LYS A 25 30.18 -34.40 0.18
CA LYS A 25 29.91 -33.11 0.84
C LYS A 25 28.43 -32.94 1.21
N LEU A 26 27.53 -33.30 0.31
CA LEU A 26 26.08 -33.21 0.56
C LEU A 26 25.62 -34.20 1.63
N GLU A 27 26.19 -35.41 1.65
CA GLU A 27 25.93 -36.41 2.68
C GLU A 27 26.36 -35.88 4.05
N GLU A 28 27.58 -35.36 4.17
CA GLU A 28 28.08 -34.76 5.42
C GLU A 28 27.17 -33.62 5.92
N LEU A 29 26.72 -32.73 5.04
CA LEU A 29 25.81 -31.65 5.39
C LEU A 29 24.43 -32.15 5.86
N ALA A 30 24.00 -33.32 5.38
CA ALA A 30 22.71 -33.92 5.72
C ALA A 30 22.75 -34.82 6.96
N LYS A 31 23.95 -35.21 7.45
CA LYS A 31 24.13 -36.03 8.67
C LYS A 31 23.57 -35.32 9.90
N GLY A 32 22.32 -35.61 10.22
CA GLY A 32 21.58 -34.97 11.31
C GLY A 32 20.17 -34.55 10.97
N THR A 33 19.74 -34.70 9.71
CA THR A 33 18.34 -34.55 9.29
C THR A 33 17.63 -35.92 9.33
N PRO A 34 16.82 -36.23 10.36
CA PRO A 34 16.16 -37.53 10.49
C PRO A 34 14.93 -37.68 9.58
N GLU A 35 14.45 -36.57 9.02
CA GLU A 35 13.27 -36.56 8.17
C GLU A 35 13.62 -36.98 6.73
N PRO A 36 12.75 -37.76 6.07
CA PRO A 36 12.93 -38.09 4.67
C PRO A 36 12.97 -36.81 3.84
N THR A 37 14.07 -36.60 3.11
CA THR A 37 14.23 -35.46 2.22
C THR A 37 13.21 -35.50 1.09
N TRP A 38 12.78 -34.32 0.63
CA TRP A 38 11.90 -34.18 -0.53
C TRP A 38 12.37 -35.03 -1.73
N ARG A 39 11.39 -35.62 -2.41
CA ARG A 39 11.57 -36.38 -3.65
C ARG A 39 10.54 -35.86 -4.66
N PRO A 40 10.89 -35.80 -5.95
CA PRO A 40 9.92 -35.48 -6.99
C PRO A 40 8.72 -36.42 -6.90
N SER A 41 7.53 -35.85 -6.86
CA SER A 41 6.26 -36.58 -6.85
C SER A 41 5.95 -37.21 -8.20
N GLY A 42 6.56 -36.71 -9.27
CA GLY A 42 6.24 -37.05 -10.66
C GLY A 42 5.12 -36.18 -11.24
N VAL A 43 4.60 -35.22 -10.48
CA VAL A 43 3.63 -34.22 -10.91
C VAL A 43 4.35 -32.86 -10.98
N PRO A 44 4.65 -32.35 -12.19
CA PRO A 44 5.45 -31.13 -12.36
C PRO A 44 4.91 -29.92 -11.60
N GLU A 45 3.59 -29.73 -11.58
CA GLU A 45 2.95 -28.61 -10.88
C GLU A 45 3.24 -28.65 -9.38
N GLN A 46 3.14 -29.84 -8.76
CA GLN A 46 3.39 -30.01 -7.34
C GLN A 46 4.87 -29.84 -7.00
N ASP A 47 5.74 -30.38 -7.84
CA ASP A 47 7.18 -30.32 -7.66
C ASP A 47 7.69 -28.88 -7.78
N VAL A 48 7.18 -28.11 -8.75
CA VAL A 48 7.51 -26.68 -8.89
C VAL A 48 6.93 -25.84 -7.76
N CYS A 49 5.67 -26.07 -7.38
CA CYS A 49 5.05 -25.35 -6.27
C CYS A 49 5.84 -25.50 -4.97
N SER A 50 6.40 -26.69 -4.69
CA SER A 50 7.19 -26.92 -3.47
C SER A 50 8.37 -25.96 -3.31
N VAL A 51 8.99 -25.54 -4.41
CA VAL A 51 10.09 -24.58 -4.43
C VAL A 51 9.57 -23.14 -4.36
N LEU A 52 8.54 -22.83 -5.16
CA LEU A 52 8.04 -21.46 -5.33
C LEU A 52 7.24 -20.93 -4.14
N VAL A 53 6.66 -21.80 -3.30
CA VAL A 53 5.83 -21.40 -2.15
C VAL A 53 6.56 -20.43 -1.23
N SER A 54 7.84 -20.68 -0.93
CA SER A 54 8.63 -19.80 -0.05
C SER A 54 8.80 -18.38 -0.63
N TYR A 55 9.03 -18.28 -1.93
CA TYR A 55 9.15 -17.00 -2.63
C TYR A 55 7.83 -16.22 -2.62
N HIS A 56 6.71 -16.89 -2.91
CA HIS A 56 5.39 -16.27 -2.89
C HIS A 56 4.97 -15.82 -1.48
N GLN A 57 5.30 -16.60 -0.45
CA GLN A 57 5.07 -16.21 0.94
C GLN A 57 5.81 -14.91 1.29
N GLY A 58 7.08 -14.78 0.92
CA GLY A 58 7.84 -13.55 1.12
C GLY A 58 7.24 -12.34 0.41
N GLN A 59 6.74 -12.52 -0.83
CA GLN A 59 6.04 -11.46 -1.56
C GLN A 59 4.74 -11.06 -0.88
N GLU A 60 3.93 -12.03 -0.44
CA GLU A 60 2.67 -11.76 0.23
C GLU A 60 2.86 -10.97 1.53
N GLU A 61 3.85 -11.37 2.34
CA GLU A 61 4.19 -10.67 3.58
C GLU A 61 4.59 -9.21 3.34
N TYR A 62 5.40 -8.97 2.31
CA TYR A 62 5.82 -7.64 1.91
C TYR A 62 4.61 -6.78 1.51
N VAL A 63 3.78 -7.27 0.58
CA VAL A 63 2.59 -6.53 0.11
C VAL A 63 1.64 -6.24 1.27
N ARG A 64 1.44 -7.21 2.17
CA ARG A 64 0.59 -7.04 3.34
C ARG A 64 1.13 -5.97 4.30
N ARG A 65 2.46 -5.87 4.45
CA ARG A 65 3.10 -4.81 5.26
C ARG A 65 2.87 -3.44 4.64
N GLU A 66 3.13 -3.29 3.34
CA GLU A 66 2.95 -2.00 2.66
C GLU A 66 1.49 -1.56 2.63
N LEU A 67 0.56 -2.50 2.41
CA LEU A 67 -0.87 -2.20 2.46
C LEU A 67 -1.30 -1.67 3.83
N ARG A 68 -0.83 -2.27 4.93
CA ARG A 68 -1.11 -1.78 6.29
C ARG A 68 -0.55 -0.38 6.54
N LYS A 69 0.61 -0.07 5.98
CA LYS A 69 1.21 1.27 6.08
C LYS A 69 0.32 2.30 5.38
N LEU A 70 -0.05 2.03 4.12
CA LEU A 70 -0.92 2.91 3.34
C LEU A 70 -2.29 3.09 3.98
N GLN A 71 -2.88 2.04 4.55
CA GLN A 71 -4.17 2.13 5.24
C GLN A 71 -4.11 3.05 6.47
N LYS A 72 -3.01 2.99 7.26
CA LYS A 72 -2.82 3.87 8.41
C LYS A 72 -2.66 5.33 7.99
N GLU A 73 -1.82 5.57 6.98
CA GLU A 73 -1.61 6.92 6.44
C GLU A 73 -2.91 7.51 5.88
N ASN A 74 -3.68 6.70 5.13
CA ASN A 74 -4.95 7.13 4.56
C ASN A 74 -5.99 7.43 5.65
N ALA A 75 -6.05 6.63 6.73
CA ALA A 75 -6.95 6.93 7.85
C ALA A 75 -6.64 8.31 8.48
N VAL A 76 -5.35 8.61 8.72
CA VAL A 76 -4.94 9.92 9.25
C VAL A 76 -5.29 11.05 8.27
N LEU A 77 -5.06 10.85 6.98
CA LEU A 77 -5.42 11.85 5.96
C LEU A 77 -6.93 12.06 5.86
N ALA A 78 -7.72 10.99 5.98
CA ALA A 78 -9.18 11.08 5.99
C ALA A 78 -9.69 11.90 7.18
N ASP A 79 -9.13 11.67 8.37
CA ASP A 79 -9.47 12.46 9.56
C ASP A 79 -9.13 13.94 9.38
N GLN A 80 -7.95 14.25 8.81
CA GLN A 80 -7.55 15.62 8.51
C GLN A 80 -8.49 16.29 7.50
N VAL A 81 -8.91 15.56 6.46
CA VAL A 81 -9.87 16.06 5.46
C VAL A 81 -11.22 16.36 6.12
N LEU A 82 -11.71 15.49 7.01
CA LEU A 82 -12.95 15.72 7.74
C LEU A 82 -12.85 16.96 8.64
N ALA A 83 -11.77 17.09 9.41
CA ALA A 83 -11.53 18.26 10.25
C ALA A 83 -11.44 19.55 9.42
N GLY A 84 -10.77 19.50 8.26
CA GLY A 84 -10.69 20.60 7.31
C GLY A 84 -12.06 21.01 6.76
N ARG A 85 -12.87 20.03 6.33
CA ARG A 85 -14.25 20.28 5.86
C ARG A 85 -15.11 20.92 6.93
N GLN A 86 -14.99 20.48 8.18
CA GLN A 86 -15.74 21.06 9.30
C GLN A 86 -15.33 22.51 9.55
N THR A 87 -14.03 22.81 9.47
CA THR A 87 -13.50 24.17 9.62
C THR A 87 -14.03 25.09 8.51
N ILE A 88 -14.05 24.61 7.27
CA ILE A 88 -14.60 25.36 6.12
C ILE A 88 -16.08 25.65 6.34
N ALA A 89 -16.88 24.63 6.68
CA ALA A 89 -18.32 24.82 6.92
C ALA A 89 -18.61 25.83 8.04
N GLN A 90 -17.84 25.81 9.13
CA GLN A 90 -17.97 26.80 10.20
C GLN A 90 -17.61 28.21 9.72
N SER A 91 -16.56 28.35 8.92
CA SER A 91 -16.16 29.65 8.36
C SER A 91 -17.22 30.21 7.40
N GLU A 92 -17.81 29.36 6.55
CA GLU A 92 -18.90 29.74 5.65
C GLU A 92 -20.11 30.22 6.43
N GLN A 93 -20.49 29.52 7.51
CA GLN A 93 -21.60 29.93 8.37
C GLN A 93 -21.35 31.29 9.03
N ARG A 94 -20.12 31.54 9.51
CA ARG A 94 -19.75 32.83 10.10
C ARG A 94 -19.79 33.96 9.08
N ILE A 95 -19.31 33.71 7.86
CA ILE A 95 -19.36 34.69 6.76
C ILE A 95 -20.81 35.00 6.41
N ALA A 96 -21.66 33.98 6.27
CA ALA A 96 -23.08 34.18 5.97
C ALA A 96 -23.78 34.99 7.06
N ALA A 97 -23.55 34.67 8.33
CA ALA A 97 -24.12 35.42 9.46
C ALA A 97 -23.69 36.89 9.45
N ALA A 98 -22.39 37.15 9.23
CA ALA A 98 -21.90 38.52 9.12
C ALA A 98 -22.55 39.25 7.94
N VAL A 99 -22.65 38.62 6.77
CA VAL A 99 -23.30 39.23 5.60
C VAL A 99 -24.75 39.62 5.89
N GLU A 100 -25.51 38.77 6.58
CA GLU A 100 -26.90 39.10 6.97
C GLU A 100 -26.96 40.24 8.00
N GLU A 101 -26.06 40.28 8.96
CA GLU A 101 -25.96 41.39 9.93
C GLU A 101 -25.63 42.73 9.25
N TRP A 102 -24.70 42.73 8.29
CA TRP A 102 -24.38 43.91 7.48
C TRP A 102 -25.57 44.37 6.65
N LYS A 103 -26.31 43.45 6.01
CA LYS A 103 -27.53 43.80 5.26
C LYS A 103 -28.60 44.42 6.15
N ALA A 104 -28.83 43.86 7.34
CA ALA A 104 -29.79 44.40 8.30
C ALA A 104 -29.39 45.82 8.73
N SER A 105 -28.11 46.04 9.04
CA SER A 105 -27.60 47.35 9.43
C SER A 105 -27.75 48.40 8.32
N VAL A 106 -27.54 48.01 7.05
CA VAL A 106 -27.76 48.89 5.89
C VAL A 106 -29.23 49.22 5.72
N ALA A 107 -30.13 48.23 5.83
CA ALA A 107 -31.58 48.46 5.73
C ALA A 107 -32.09 49.39 6.85
N ASP A 108 -31.60 49.23 8.08
CA ASP A 108 -31.92 50.11 9.20
C ASP A 108 -31.45 51.55 8.92
N LEU A 109 -30.23 51.73 8.40
CA LEU A 109 -29.71 53.03 8.00
C LEU A 109 -30.55 53.67 6.88
N GLU A 110 -30.93 52.91 5.85
CA GLU A 110 -31.79 53.38 4.77
C GLU A 110 -33.15 53.86 5.31
N SER A 111 -33.76 53.09 6.21
CA SER A 111 -35.01 53.46 6.87
C SER A 111 -34.88 54.76 7.69
N PHE A 112 -33.75 54.91 8.39
CA PHE A 112 -33.45 56.10 9.18
C PHE A 112 -33.28 57.34 8.28
N VAL A 113 -32.53 57.22 7.18
CA VAL A 113 -32.35 58.31 6.21
C VAL A 113 -33.70 58.73 5.61
N LEU A 114 -34.55 57.77 5.22
CA LEU A 114 -35.89 58.06 4.72
C LEU A 114 -36.78 58.80 5.75
N SER A 115 -36.58 58.56 7.04
CA SER A 115 -37.30 59.28 8.10
C SER A 115 -36.83 60.73 8.30
N LEU A 116 -35.56 61.02 7.97
CA LEU A 116 -34.95 62.35 8.09
C LEU A 116 -35.17 63.24 6.86
N CYS A 117 -35.54 62.65 5.73
CA CYS A 117 -35.96 63.36 4.53
C CYS A 117 -37.50 63.32 4.46
N PRO A 118 -38.23 64.28 5.06
CA PRO A 118 -39.63 64.40 4.75
C PRO A 118 -39.70 64.67 3.25
N SER A 119 -40.42 63.83 2.51
CA SER A 119 -40.74 64.09 1.12
C SER A 119 -41.34 65.50 1.05
N GLU A 120 -40.55 66.46 0.56
CA GLU A 120 -41.02 67.79 0.21
C GLU A 120 -42.03 67.59 -0.92
N ASN A 121 -43.30 67.45 -0.55
CA ASN A 121 -44.40 67.67 -1.46
C ASN A 121 -44.34 69.16 -1.85
N PHE A 122 -43.61 69.47 -2.92
CA PHE A 122 -43.73 70.73 -3.65
C PHE A 122 -45.02 70.77 -4.50
N ASP A 123 -46.13 70.31 -3.94
CA ASP A 123 -47.47 70.40 -4.54
C ASP A 123 -48.35 71.28 -3.64
N SER A 124 -47.94 72.53 -3.39
CA SER A 124 -48.79 73.66 -2.99
C SER A 124 -47.93 74.90 -2.69
N LEU A 125 -47.65 75.71 -3.73
CA LEU A 125 -47.66 77.19 -3.70
C LEU A 125 -47.32 77.75 -5.09
#